data_AF-A0A7W2Y8M0-F1
#
_entry.id   AF-A0A7W2Y8M0-F1
#
_cell.length_a   1.000
_cell.length_b   1.000
_cell.length_c   1.000
_cell.angle_alpha   90.00
_cell.angle_beta   90.00
_cell.angle_gamma   90.00
#
_symmetry.space_group_name_H-M   'P 1'
#
loop_
_entity.id
_entity.type
_entity.pdbx_description
1 polymer ?
#
loop_
_entity_poly.entity_id
_entity_poly.type
_entity_poly.pdbx_seq_one_letter_code
_entity_poly.pdbx_strand_id
1 'polypeptide(L)' 'MTELLKEPSLPADDDCCGGGACCPCVWDHYYSEYEKWRLQQVELQTDAKAE' A
#
# COMPACT_ATOMS: atom_id res chain seq x y z
N MET A 1 -11.23 -1.02 -18.45
CA MET A 1 -11.50 -1.07 -17.00
C MET A 1 -10.19 -0.75 -16.32
N THR A 2 -10.01 0.47 -15.83
CA THR A 2 -8.82 0.81 -15.05
C THR A 2 -9.03 0.21 -13.67
N GLU A 3 -8.35 -0.89 -13.38
CA GLU A 3 -8.42 -1.54 -12.07
C GLU A 3 -7.74 -0.63 -11.05
N LEU A 4 -8.55 0.16 -10.34
CA LEU A 4 -8.04 1.01 -9.28
C LEU A 4 -7.56 0.12 -8.14
N LEU A 5 -6.25 0.12 -7.89
CA LEU A 5 -5.69 -0.39 -6.64
C LEU A 5 -6.46 0.22 -5.47
N LYS A 6 -6.88 -0.64 -4.54
CA LYS A 6 -7.53 -0.23 -3.29
C LYS A 6 -6.44 0.13 -2.28
N GLU A 7 -6.73 1.11 -1.43
CA GLU A 7 -5.80 1.49 -0.35
C GLU A 7 -5.54 0.25 0.52
N PRO A 8 -4.27 -0.16 0.72
CA PRO A 8 -3.97 -1.28 1.58
C PRO A 8 -4.35 -0.94 3.02
N SER A 9 -4.91 -1.90 3.74
CA SER A 9 -5.27 -1.71 5.14
C SER A 9 -4.01 -1.73 6.01
N LEU A 10 -3.89 -0.74 6.90
CA LEU A 10 -2.81 -0.67 7.88
C LEU A 10 -2.81 -1.96 8.71
N PRO A 11 -1.69 -2.70 8.77
CA PRO A 11 -1.60 -3.87 9.63
C PRO A 11 -1.73 -3.43 11.10
N ALA A 12 -2.36 -4.27 11.91
CA ALA A 12 -2.38 -4.04 13.35
C ALA A 12 -0.96 -4.19 13.93
N ASP A 13 -0.67 -3.46 15.00
CA ASP A 13 0.62 -3.58 15.70
C ASP A 13 0.87 -5.03 16.20
N ASP A 14 -0.22 -5.75 16.50
CA ASP A 14 -0.25 -7.16 16.94
C ASP A 14 0.01 -8.17 15.78
N ASP A 15 -0.25 -7.78 14.52
CA ASP A 15 0.04 -8.58 13.32
C ASP A 15 1.55 -8.62 13.02
N CYS A 16 2.29 -7.66 13.54
CA CYS A 16 3.75 -7.69 13.52
C CYS A 16 4.22 -8.64 14.62
N CYS A 17 4.33 -9.93 14.27
CA CYS A 17 4.78 -11.02 15.14
C CYS A 17 5.87 -10.54 16.13
N GLY A 18 5.44 -10.28 17.37
CA GLY A 18 6.00 -9.30 18.32
C GLY A 18 7.39 -9.60 18.88
N GLY A 19 8.41 -9.70 18.04
CA GLY A 19 9.79 -9.86 18.50
C GLY A 19 10.76 -10.48 17.51
N GLY A 20 10.74 -10.06 16.24
CA GLY A 20 11.83 -10.37 15.29
C GLY A 20 11.96 -11.84 14.87
N ALA A 21 10.97 -12.69 15.18
CA ALA A 21 11.00 -14.13 14.85
C ALA A 21 10.44 -14.43 13.43
N CYS A 22 9.61 -13.55 12.88
CA CYS A 22 9.02 -13.71 11.55
C CYS A 22 9.57 -12.60 10.62
N CYS A 23 10.65 -12.92 9.91
CA CYS A 23 11.05 -12.19 8.70
C CYS A 23 10.33 -12.85 7.52
N PRO A 24 9.57 -12.13 6.68
CA PRO A 24 9.43 -10.67 6.58
C PRO A 24 8.32 -10.08 7.46
N CYS A 25 8.48 -8.83 7.90
CA CYS A 25 7.45 -8.14 8.68
C CYS A 25 6.27 -7.75 7.79
N VAL A 26 5.06 -7.77 8.36
CA VAL A 26 3.82 -7.38 7.65
C VAL A 26 3.89 -5.97 7.06
N TRP A 27 4.71 -5.11 7.68
CA TRP A 27 4.94 -3.74 7.22
C TRP A 27 5.68 -3.68 5.88
N ASP A 28 6.62 -4.59 5.60
CA ASP A 28 7.35 -4.62 4.33
C ASP A 28 6.41 -4.89 3.14
N HIS A 29 5.49 -5.84 3.35
CA HIS A 29 4.42 -6.14 2.40
C HIS A 29 3.44 -4.96 2.26
N TYR A 30 3.05 -4.34 3.38
CA TYR A 30 2.18 -3.15 3.37
C TYR A 30 2.81 -1.99 2.58
N TYR A 31 4.08 -1.66 2.83
CA TYR A 31 4.77 -0.56 2.15
C TYR A 31 4.90 -0.83 0.64
N SER A 32 5.17 -2.07 0.25
CA SER A 32 5.24 -2.48 -1.16
C SER A 32 3.92 -2.28 -1.90
N GLU A 33 2.79 -2.64 -1.28
CA GLU A 33 1.46 -2.44 -1.86
C GLU A 33 1.03 -0.97 -1.81
N TYR A 34 1.37 -0.27 -0.73
CA TYR A 34 1.06 1.15 -0.52
C TYR A 34 1.78 2.04 -1.53
N GLU A 35 3.03 1.72 -1.87
CA GLU A 35 3.78 2.44 -2.91
C GLU A 35 3.05 2.37 -4.27
N LYS A 36 2.63 1.17 -4.68
CA LYS A 36 1.88 0.99 -5.94
C LYS A 36 0.59 1.79 -5.94
N TRP A 37 -0.15 1.75 -4.84
CA TRP A 37 -1.38 2.52 -4.68
C TRP A 37 -1.12 4.03 -4.78
N ARG A 38 -0.09 4.53 -4.08
CA ARG A 38 0.32 5.95 -4.14
C ARG A 38 0.67 6.41 -5.54
N LEU A 39 1.44 5.62 -6.29
CA LEU A 39 1.81 5.93 -7.67
C LEU A 39 0.56 6.05 -8.55
N GLN A 40 -0.36 5.10 -8.42
CA GLN A 40 -1.61 5.14 -9.16
C GLN A 40 -2.48 6.35 -8.78
N GLN A 41 -2.56 6.72 -7.49
CA GLN A 41 -3.29 7.92 -7.06
C GLN A 41 -2.70 9.21 -7.64
N VAL A 42 -1.38 9.29 -7.78
CA VAL A 42 -0.70 10.45 -8.40
C VAL A 42 -1.01 10.50 -9.90
N GLU A 43 -0.97 9.36 -10.58
CA GLU A 43 -1.29 9.25 -12.00
C GLU A 43 -2.75 9.66 -12.26
N LEU A 44 -3.69 9.17 -11.45
CA LEU A 44 -5.11 9.53 -11.53
C LEU A 44 -5.37 11.00 -11.22
N GLN A 45 -4.69 11.58 -10.22
CA GLN A 45 -4.81 13.01 -9.93
C GLN A 45 -4.22 13.89 -11.03
N THR A 46 -3.18 13.41 -11.70
CA THR A 46 -2.57 14.11 -12.84
C THR A 46 -3.49 14.07 -14.04
N ASP A 47 -4.08 12.91 -14.35
CA ASP A 47 -5.05 12.71 -15.42
C ASP A 47 -6.34 13.51 -15.17
N ALA A 48 -6.90 13.44 -13.96
CA ALA A 48 -8.14 14.15 -13.60
C ALA A 48 -8.01 15.68 -13.56
N LYS A 49 -6.80 16.24 -13.52
CA LYS A 49 -6.56 17.69 -13.54
C LYS A 49 -6.26 18.21 -14.95
N ALA A 50 -6.06 17.32 -15.92
CA ALA A 50 -5.73 17.68 -17.30
C ALA A 50 -6.96 17.84 -18.21
N GLU A 51 -8.18 17.62 -17.70
CA GLU A 51 -9.46 17.77 -18.43
C GLU A 51 -10.24 19.03 -18.04
#